data_AF-A0A317DSN1-F1
#
_entry.id   AF-A0A317DSN1-F1
#
_cell.length_a   1.000
_cell.length_b   1.000
_cell.length_c   1.000
_cell.angle_alpha   90.00
_cell.angle_beta   90.00
_cell.angle_gamma   90.00
#
_symmetry.space_group_name_H-M   'P 1'
#
loop_
_entity.id
_entity.type
_entity.pdbx_description
1 polymer ?
#
loop_
_entity_poly.entity_id
_entity_poly.type
_entity_poly.pdbx_seq_one_letter_code
_entity_poly.pdbx_strand_id
1 'polypeptide(L)' 'MAAANPFAASAAGITEAEAEARPLLAIVAAAEAMWDVLGALPGKAEATLAQRRLEEAVFWASRAEQA' A
#
# COMPACT_ATOMS: atom_id res chain seq x y z
N MET A 1 -5.16 -0.80 19.53
CA MET A 1 -5.78 -0.10 18.37
C MET A 1 -4.95 -0.46 17.16
N ALA A 2 -5.55 -0.90 16.04
CA ALA A 2 -4.80 -1.10 14.79
C ALA A 2 -4.32 0.28 14.29
N ALA A 3 -3.13 0.34 13.70
CA ALA A 3 -2.62 1.58 13.12
C ALA A 3 -3.51 1.99 11.92
N ALA A 4 -3.71 3.30 11.74
CA ALA A 4 -4.43 3.82 10.59
C ALA A 4 -3.70 3.42 9.30
N ASN A 5 -4.45 3.05 8.26
CA ASN A 5 -3.89 2.71 6.96
C ASN A 5 -3.24 3.96 6.34
N PRO A 6 -1.92 3.98 6.12
CA PRO A 6 -1.22 5.15 5.60
C PRO A 6 -1.51 5.42 4.13
N PHE A 7 -2.18 4.50 3.43
CA PHE A 7 -2.47 4.57 2.00
C PHE A 7 -3.93 4.98 1.68
N ALA A 8 -4.82 5.06 2.68
CA ALA A 8 -6.29 5.17 2.58
C ALA A 8 -6.88 6.38 1.81
N ALA A 9 -6.07 7.24 1.23
CA ALA A 9 -6.50 8.41 0.46
C ALA A 9 -5.99 8.39 -0.99
N SER A 10 -5.18 7.40 -1.36
CA SER A 10 -4.42 7.41 -2.60
C SER A 10 -5.04 6.55 -3.70
N ALA A 11 -5.89 5.57 -3.37
CA ALA A 11 -6.38 4.59 -4.35
C ALA A 11 -7.78 4.81 -4.91
N ALA A 12 -8.59 5.67 -4.27
CA ALA A 12 -10.01 5.75 -4.59
C ALA A 12 -10.25 6.24 -6.02
N GLY A 13 -10.83 5.38 -6.86
CA GLY A 13 -11.31 5.73 -8.20
C GLY A 13 -10.27 5.69 -9.32
N ILE A 14 -9.14 4.99 -9.14
CA ILE A 14 -8.14 4.83 -10.20
C ILE A 14 -8.66 3.87 -11.27
N THR A 15 -8.63 4.33 -12.53
CA THR A 15 -8.91 3.49 -13.70
C THR A 15 -7.67 2.67 -14.11
N GLU A 16 -7.88 1.59 -14.86
CA GLU A 16 -6.77 0.76 -15.38
C GLU A 16 -5.80 1.58 -16.25
N ALA A 17 -6.33 2.50 -17.07
CA ALA A 17 -5.51 3.42 -17.88
C ALA A 17 -4.66 4.38 -17.03
N GLU A 18 -5.18 4.86 -15.91
CA GLU A 18 -4.42 5.70 -14.97
C GLU A 18 -3.36 4.89 -14.22
N ALA A 19 -3.64 3.63 -13.91
CA ALA A 19 -2.68 2.71 -13.30
C ALA A 19 -1.50 2.42 -14.24
N GLU A 20 -1.76 2.23 -15.54
CA GLU A 20 -0.71 2.06 -16.56
C GLU A 20 0.12 3.34 -16.75
N ALA A 21 -0.52 4.51 -16.76
CA ALA A 21 0.17 5.79 -16.93
C ALA A 21 0.94 6.23 -15.68
N ARG A 22 0.57 5.75 -14.49
CA ARG A 22 1.16 6.11 -13.20
C ARG A 22 1.43 4.88 -12.35
N PRO A 23 2.56 4.18 -12.58
CA PRO A 23 2.89 2.93 -11.88
C PRO A 23 2.92 3.06 -10.35
N LEU A 24 3.40 4.19 -9.81
CA LEU A 24 3.39 4.41 -8.36
C LEU A 24 1.96 4.44 -7.80
N LEU A 25 1.02 5.02 -8.52
CA LEU A 25 -0.37 5.10 -8.08
C LEU A 25 -1.00 3.71 -7.97
N ALA A 26 -0.71 2.82 -8.94
CA ALA A 26 -1.14 1.43 -8.92
C ALA A 26 -0.54 0.66 -7.72
N ILE A 27 0.73 0.91 -7.41
CA ILE A 27 1.42 0.32 -6.25
C ILE A 27 0.78 0.77 -4.94
N VAL A 28 0.51 2.07 -4.78
CA VAL A 28 -0.13 2.59 -3.57
C VAL A 28 -1.56 2.05 -3.43
N ALA A 29 -2.29 1.89 -4.53
CA ALA A 29 -3.62 1.29 -4.52
C ALA A 29 -3.62 -0.17 -4.08
N ALA A 30 -2.69 -0.96 -4.59
CA ALA A 30 -2.50 -2.34 -4.13
C ALA A 30 -2.11 -2.38 -2.65
N ALA A 31 -1.25 -1.46 -2.19
CA ALA A 31 -0.83 -1.37 -0.80
C ALA A 31 -2.00 -1.01 0.14
N GLU A 32 -2.89 -0.11 -0.27
CA GLU A 32 -4.11 0.22 0.49
C GLU A 32 -4.96 -1.04 0.73
N ALA A 33 -5.27 -1.79 -0.33
CA ALA A 33 -6.08 -3.01 -0.23
C ALA A 33 -5.39 -4.10 0.61
N MET A 34 -4.08 -4.28 0.43
CA MET A 34 -3.31 -5.28 1.19
C MET A 34 -3.23 -4.93 2.69
N TRP A 35 -3.12 -3.65 3.04
CA TRP A 35 -3.04 -3.23 4.43
C TRP A 35 -4.28 -3.63 5.23
N ASP A 36 -5.47 -3.44 4.66
CA ASP A 36 -6.74 -3.76 5.31
C ASP A 36 -6.89 -5.27 5.52
N VAL A 37 -6.49 -6.08 4.53
CA VAL A 37 -6.47 -7.55 4.65
C VAL A 37 -5.50 -8.00 5.74
N LEU A 38 -4.28 -7.44 5.78
CA LEU A 38 -3.29 -7.76 6.80
C LEU A 38 -3.77 -7.35 8.19
N GLY A 39 -4.41 -6.20 8.32
CA GLY A 39 -4.93 -5.69 9.59
C GLY A 39 -6.07 -6.53 10.19
N ALA A 40 -6.78 -7.29 9.36
CA ALA A 40 -7.84 -8.20 9.79
C ALA A 40 -7.33 -9.56 10.31
N LEU A 41 -6.05 -9.88 10.13
CA LEU A 41 -5.49 -11.18 10.52
C LEU A 41 -5.37 -11.33 12.06
N PRO A 42 -5.63 -12.53 12.60
CA PRO A 42 -5.54 -12.80 14.05
C PRO A 42 -4.09 -12.80 14.58
N GLY A 43 -3.11 -13.09 13.72
CA GLY A 43 -1.67 -13.08 14.03
C GLY A 43 -1.08 -11.67 14.01
N LYS A 44 -1.17 -10.95 15.14
CA LYS A 44 -0.78 -9.53 15.19
C LYS A 44 0.68 -9.26 14.88
N ALA A 45 1.61 -10.16 15.21
CA ALA A 45 3.04 -9.94 15.01
C ALA A 45 3.43 -10.05 13.53
N GLU A 46 3.01 -11.13 12.87
CA GLU A 46 3.24 -11.38 11.44
C GLU A 46 2.50 -10.35 10.59
N ALA A 47 1.25 -10.02 10.95
CA ALA A 47 0.50 -8.95 10.29
C ALA A 47 1.21 -7.60 10.37
N THR A 48 1.71 -7.23 11.56
CA THR A 48 2.47 -5.99 11.75
C THR A 48 3.77 -6.00 10.94
N LEU A 49 4.48 -7.13 10.89
CA LEU A 49 5.70 -7.25 10.10
C LEU A 49 5.41 -7.09 8.60
N ALA A 50 4.36 -7.74 8.11
CA ALA A 50 3.92 -7.63 6.72
C ALA A 50 3.52 -6.18 6.37
N GLN A 51 2.78 -5.50 7.24
CA GLN A 51 2.43 -4.08 7.10
C GLN A 51 3.67 -3.18 7.00
N ARG A 52 4.69 -3.40 7.85
CA ARG A 52 5.96 -2.66 7.76
C ARG A 52 6.71 -2.90 6.45
N ARG A 53 6.72 -4.14 5.96
CA ARG A 53 7.35 -4.47 4.66
C ARG A 53 6.61 -3.83 3.49
N LEU A 54 5.30 -3.70 3.61
CA LEU A 54 4.47 -3.01 2.62
C LEU A 54 4.79 -1.51 2.57
N GLU A 55 4.91 -0.85 3.73
CA GLU A 55 5.38 0.54 3.81
C GLU A 55 6.77 0.73 3.18
N GLU A 56 7.70 -0.18 3.47
CA GLU A 56 9.06 -0.15 2.90
C GLU A 56 9.03 -0.31 1.36
N ALA A 57 8.18 -1.21 0.84
CA ALA A 57 8.02 -1.39 -0.60
C ALA A 57 7.48 -0.13 -1.29
N VAL A 58 6.45 0.50 -0.74
CA VAL A 58 5.88 1.75 -1.28
C VAL A 58 6.90 2.89 -1.22
N PHE A 59 7.67 2.98 -0.13
CA PHE A 59 8.76 3.95 -0.01
C PHE A 59 9.78 3.81 -1.15
N TRP A 60 10.28 2.59 -1.41
CA TRP A 60 11.26 2.37 -2.47
C TRP A 60 10.68 2.57 -3.87
N ALA A 61 9.41 2.21 -4.10
CA ALA A 61 8.72 2.51 -5.34
C ALA A 61 8.67 4.03 -5.60
N SER A 62 8.35 4.83 -4.57
CA SER A 62 8.32 6.30 -4.70
C SER A 62 9.70 6.89 -5.03
N ARG A 63 10.78 6.28 -4.50
CA ARG A 63 12.15 6.70 -4.79
C ARG A 63 12.57 6.36 -6.22
N ALA A 64 12.14 5.20 -6.71
CA ALA A 64 12.42 4.77 -8.08
C ALA A 64 11.72 5.66 -9.13
N GLU A 65 10.51 6.17 -8.84
CA GLU A 65 9.81 7.10 -9.74
C GLU A 65 10.51 8.48 -9.84
N GLN A 66 11.28 8.87 -8.83
CA GLN A 66 12.00 10.14 -8.78
C GLN A 66 13.42 10.10 -9.38
N ALA A 67 13.89 8.92 -9.80
CA ALA A 67 15.24 8.68 -10.31
C ALA A 67 15.27 8.71 -11.85
#